data_AF-A0A923V9Q3-F1
#
_entry.id   AF-A0A923V9Q3-F1
#
_cell.length_a   1.000
_cell.length_b   1.000
_cell.length_c   1.000
_cell.angle_alpha   90.00
_cell.angle_beta   90.00
_cell.angle_gamma   90.00
#
_symmetry.space_group_name_H-M   'P 1'
#
loop_
_entity.id
_entity.type
_entity.pdbx_description
1 polymer ?
#
loop_
_entity_poly.entity_id
_entity_poly.type
_entity_poly.pdbx_seq_one_letter_code
_entity_poly.pdbx_strand_id
1 'polypeptide(L)'
;MKHLAIILISVVLYSLHSFAADCSGLVSELKSMKQAQSAIQMSLISNHNIFANTLESYSEALAESGGKAFRTISTNMNNSVVSIRERGVKAHHTSIKLDEATDDLIGRISKCLK
;
A
#
# COMPACT_ATOMS: atom_id res chain seq x y z
N MET A 1 27.39 50.31 0.43
CA MET A 1 25.92 50.11 0.41
C MET A 1 25.39 49.51 -0.89
N LYS A 2 25.89 49.88 -2.09
CA LYS A 2 25.41 49.33 -3.38
C LYS A 2 25.57 47.79 -3.53
N HIS A 3 26.67 47.21 -3.07
CA HIS A 3 26.90 45.76 -3.15
C HIS A 3 26.02 44.94 -2.20
N LEU A 4 25.58 45.51 -1.07
CA LEU A 4 24.70 44.84 -0.12
C LEU A 4 23.28 44.66 -0.70
N ALA A 5 22.80 45.65 -1.46
CA ALA A 5 21.50 45.61 -2.11
C ALA A 5 21.44 44.55 -3.23
N ILE A 6 22.53 44.38 -4.00
CA ILE A 6 22.61 43.40 -5.10
C ILE A 6 22.60 41.96 -4.54
N ILE A 7 23.30 41.72 -3.43
CA ILE A 7 23.32 40.40 -2.78
C ILE A 7 21.94 40.09 -2.19
N LEU A 8 21.28 41.06 -1.55
CA LEU A 8 19.94 40.87 -0.98
C LEU A 8 18.89 40.54 -2.07
N ILE A 9 18.92 41.25 -3.19
CA ILE A 9 18.03 41.02 -4.34
C ILE A 9 18.28 39.65 -4.97
N SER A 10 19.54 39.23 -5.08
CA SER A 10 19.90 37.91 -5.63
C SER A 10 19.39 36.77 -4.73
N VAL A 11 19.52 36.89 -3.41
CA VAL A 11 19.03 35.87 -2.46
C VAL A 11 17.49 35.77 -2.48
N VAL A 12 16.78 36.89 -2.58
CA VAL A 12 15.31 36.88 -2.69
C VAL A 12 14.84 36.26 -4.01
N LEU A 13 15.51 36.57 -5.14
CA LEU A 13 15.19 35.99 -6.44
C LEU A 13 15.49 34.49 -6.52
N TYR A 14 16.59 34.00 -5.95
CA TYR A 14 16.88 32.56 -5.91
C TYR A 14 15.88 31.78 -5.03
N SER A 15 15.41 32.39 -3.94
CA SER A 15 14.42 31.79 -3.04
C SER A 15 13.05 31.60 -3.70
N LEU A 16 12.67 32.50 -4.61
CA LEU A 16 11.40 32.44 -5.35
C LEU A 16 11.42 31.38 -6.46
N HIS A 17 12.58 31.06 -7.04
CA HIS A 17 12.70 30.06 -8.12
C HIS A 17 12.71 28.62 -7.60
N SER A 18 13.21 28.36 -6.39
CA SER A 18 13.15 27.01 -5.80
C SER A 18 11.75 26.59 -5.32
N PHE A 19 10.80 27.54 -5.26
CA PHE A 19 9.41 27.27 -4.87
C PHE A 19 8.46 27.07 -6.06
N ALA A 20 8.96 27.23 -7.30
CA ALA A 20 8.28 26.80 -8.50
C ALA A 20 8.72 25.38 -8.86
N ALA A 21 8.55 24.43 -7.93
CA ALA A 21 8.55 23.03 -8.30
C ALA A 21 7.42 22.86 -9.32
N ASP A 22 7.76 22.46 -10.54
CA ASP A 22 6.82 22.35 -11.64
C ASP A 22 5.77 21.28 -11.30
N CYS A 23 4.64 21.74 -10.75
CA CYS A 23 3.53 20.89 -10.34
C CYS A 23 2.83 20.24 -11.55
N SER A 24 3.28 20.52 -12.78
CA SER A 24 2.80 19.91 -14.02
C SER A 24 2.89 18.38 -13.99
N GLY A 25 3.90 17.82 -13.30
CA GLY A 25 4.11 16.38 -13.17
C GLY A 25 3.41 15.70 -11.99
N LEU A 26 3.01 16.46 -10.96
CA LEU A 26 2.61 15.90 -9.67
C LEU A 26 1.40 14.95 -9.77
N VAL A 27 0.39 15.30 -10.58
CA VAL A 27 -0.78 14.43 -10.79
C VAL A 27 -0.40 13.12 -11.47
N SER A 28 0.56 13.17 -12.40
CA SER A 28 1.06 11.97 -13.08
C SER A 28 1.83 11.07 -12.11
N GLU A 29 2.70 11.67 -11.28
CA GLU A 29 3.46 10.95 -10.25
C GLU A 29 2.53 10.28 -9.23
N LEU A 30 1.51 11.00 -8.75
CA LEU A 30 0.52 10.43 -7.82
C LEU A 30 -0.26 9.27 -8.43
N LYS A 31 -0.59 9.32 -9.72
CA LYS A 31 -1.22 8.20 -10.43
C LYS A 31 -0.28 6.99 -10.53
N SER A 32 0.99 7.20 -10.81
CA SER A 32 1.99 6.13 -10.80
C SER A 32 2.17 5.52 -9.41
N MET A 33 2.18 6.36 -8.36
CA MET A 33 2.21 5.90 -6.97
C MET A 33 0.98 5.06 -6.62
N LYS A 34 -0.22 5.50 -7.05
CA LYS A 34 -1.46 4.74 -6.90
C LYS A 34 -1.31 3.35 -7.54
N GLN A 35 -0.87 3.27 -8.79
CA GLN A 35 -0.70 1.99 -9.49
C GLN A 35 0.26 1.04 -8.75
N ALA A 36 1.39 1.58 -8.28
CA ALA A 36 2.34 0.79 -7.49
C ALA A 36 1.73 0.31 -6.17
N GLN A 37 0.98 1.18 -5.48
CA GLN A 37 0.26 0.85 -4.25
C GLN A 37 -0.76 -0.27 -4.48
N SER A 38 -1.61 -0.16 -5.51
CA SER A 38 -2.61 -1.19 -5.83
C SER A 38 -1.94 -2.53 -6.16
N ALA A 39 -0.84 -2.52 -6.94
CA ALA A 39 -0.08 -3.73 -7.25
C ALA A 39 0.52 -4.40 -5.99
N ILE A 40 1.10 -3.61 -5.07
CA ILE A 40 1.63 -4.10 -3.80
C ILE A 40 0.51 -4.71 -2.94
N GLN A 41 -0.63 -4.02 -2.82
CA GLN A 41 -1.76 -4.51 -2.03
C GLN A 41 -2.31 -5.82 -2.58
N MET A 42 -2.49 -5.93 -3.90
CA MET A 42 -2.96 -7.15 -4.54
C MET A 42 -1.98 -8.31 -4.35
N SER A 43 -0.67 -8.05 -4.40
CA SER A 43 0.35 -9.05 -4.09
C SER A 43 0.26 -9.54 -2.64
N LEU A 44 0.08 -8.63 -1.67
CA LEU A 44 -0.08 -8.97 -0.25
C LEU A 44 -1.36 -9.77 0.02
N ILE A 45 -2.48 -9.40 -0.61
CA ILE A 45 -3.75 -10.14 -0.52
C ILE A 45 -3.59 -11.54 -1.11
N SER A 46 -2.93 -11.66 -2.27
CA SER A 46 -2.63 -12.95 -2.89
C SER A 46 -1.76 -13.83 -1.97
N ASN A 47 -0.76 -13.26 -1.31
CA ASN A 47 0.06 -13.97 -0.33
C ASN A 47 -0.77 -14.54 0.84
N HIS A 48 -1.81 -13.85 1.31
CA HIS A 48 -2.71 -14.42 2.32
C HIS A 48 -3.42 -15.68 1.82
N ASN A 49 -3.91 -15.68 0.57
CA ASN A 49 -4.57 -16.84 -0.01
C ASN A 49 -3.62 -18.00 -0.22
N ILE A 50 -2.42 -17.75 -0.77
CA ILE A 50 -1.39 -18.78 -0.96
C ILE A 50 -0.99 -19.39 0.38
N PHE A 51 -0.72 -18.55 1.38
CA PHE A 51 -0.33 -19.02 2.71
C PHE A 51 -1.44 -19.84 3.38
N ALA A 52 -2.70 -19.39 3.28
CA ALA A 52 -3.85 -20.14 3.80
C ALA A 52 -3.96 -21.52 3.12
N ASN A 53 -3.84 -21.59 1.79
CA ASN A 53 -3.93 -22.86 1.06
C ASN A 53 -2.78 -23.81 1.43
N THR A 54 -1.55 -23.30 1.52
CA THR A 54 -0.39 -24.10 1.96
C THR A 54 -0.61 -24.67 3.37
N LEU A 55 -1.14 -23.84 4.28
CA LEU A 55 -1.39 -24.25 5.64
C LEU A 55 -2.54 -25.27 5.75
N GLU A 56 -3.57 -25.15 4.90
CA GLU A 56 -4.65 -26.12 4.77
C GLU A 56 -4.12 -27.47 4.28
N SER A 57 -3.30 -27.50 3.22
CA SER A 57 -2.70 -28.74 2.73
C SER A 57 -1.81 -29.44 3.78
N TYR A 58 -1.03 -28.69 4.55
CA TYR A 58 -0.26 -29.29 5.66
C TYR A 58 -1.15 -29.79 6.79
N SER A 59 -2.23 -29.08 7.09
CA SER A 59 -3.20 -29.50 8.09
C SER A 59 -3.85 -30.82 7.72
N GLU A 60 -4.23 -31.01 6.46
CA GLU A 60 -4.82 -32.24 5.93
C GLU A 60 -3.84 -33.41 6.04
N ALA A 61 -2.59 -33.24 5.59
CA ALA A 61 -1.55 -34.26 5.70
C ALA A 61 -1.26 -34.66 7.16
N LEU A 62 -1.35 -33.71 8.10
CA LEU A 62 -1.20 -33.97 9.53
C LEU A 62 -2.40 -34.70 10.14
N ALA A 63 -3.61 -34.45 9.64
CA ALA A 63 -4.80 -35.17 10.10
C ALA A 63 -4.72 -36.67 9.72
N GLU A 64 -4.20 -36.97 8.54
CA GLU A 64 -4.06 -38.34 8.01
C GLU A 64 -3.02 -39.19 8.74
N SER A 65 -2.01 -38.57 9.37
CA SER A 65 -0.91 -39.26 10.06
C SER A 65 -1.29 -39.86 11.44
N GLY A 66 -2.56 -39.76 11.86
CA GLY A 66 -3.19 -40.64 12.85
C GLY A 66 -2.90 -40.34 14.34
N GLY A 67 -1.80 -39.68 14.68
CA GLY A 67 -1.42 -39.37 16.07
C GLY A 67 -2.26 -38.26 16.73
N LYS A 68 -2.63 -38.42 18.01
CA LYS A 68 -3.44 -37.45 18.78
C LYS A 68 -2.85 -36.03 18.75
N ALA A 69 -1.52 -35.91 18.87
CA ALA A 69 -0.83 -34.62 18.78
C ALA A 69 -0.98 -33.98 17.39
N PHE A 70 -0.86 -34.77 16.31
CA PHE A 70 -1.02 -34.29 14.94
C PHE A 70 -2.43 -33.81 14.64
N ARG A 71 -3.46 -34.46 15.21
CA ARG A 71 -4.85 -33.97 15.12
C ARG A 71 -5.04 -32.62 15.79
N THR A 72 -4.47 -32.40 16.97
CA THR A 72 -4.53 -31.08 17.64
C THR A 72 -3.82 -30.00 16.82
N ILE A 73 -2.66 -30.32 16.25
CA ILE A 73 -1.90 -29.39 15.40
C ILE A 73 -2.70 -29.07 14.14
N SER A 74 -3.25 -30.08 13.45
CA SER A 74 -4.13 -29.91 12.29
C SER A 74 -5.32 -28.99 12.61
N THR A 75 -6.04 -29.22 13.72
CA THR A 75 -7.13 -28.33 14.14
C THR A 75 -6.67 -26.88 14.32
N ASN A 76 -5.53 -26.66 14.97
CA ASN A 76 -4.96 -25.31 15.15
C ASN A 76 -4.56 -24.66 13.82
N MET A 77 -4.04 -25.45 12.88
CA MET A 77 -3.71 -24.98 11.53
C MET A 77 -4.98 -24.60 10.76
N ASN A 78 -6.04 -25.41 10.80
CA ASN A 78 -7.32 -25.07 10.19
C ASN A 78 -7.93 -23.79 10.78
N ASN A 79 -7.88 -23.61 12.10
CA ASN A 79 -8.33 -22.36 12.73
C ASN A 79 -7.50 -21.15 12.23
N SER A 80 -6.20 -21.35 12.02
CA SER A 80 -5.32 -20.32 11.46
C SER A 80 -5.67 -20.02 10.00
N VAL A 81 -5.95 -21.03 9.18
CA VAL A 81 -6.41 -20.88 7.78
C VAL A 81 -7.65 -19.98 7.72
N VAL A 82 -8.66 -20.24 8.56
CA VAL A 82 -9.89 -19.42 8.63
C VAL A 82 -9.54 -17.97 8.97
N SER A 83 -8.74 -17.74 10.01
CA SER A 83 -8.32 -16.39 10.43
C SER A 83 -7.55 -15.66 9.32
N ILE A 84 -6.66 -16.35 8.61
CA ILE A 84 -5.88 -15.77 7.50
C ILE A 84 -6.79 -15.41 6.33
N ARG A 85 -7.76 -16.27 5.98
CA ARG A 85 -8.75 -15.99 4.92
C ARG A 85 -9.60 -14.77 5.28
N GLU A 86 -10.09 -14.67 6.51
CA GLU A 86 -10.81 -13.48 6.99
C GLU A 86 -9.96 -12.21 6.90
N ARG A 87 -8.68 -12.30 7.27
CA ARG A 87 -7.73 -11.19 7.12
C ARG A 87 -7.53 -10.81 5.66
N GLY A 88 -7.45 -11.78 4.75
CA GLY A 88 -7.38 -11.55 3.31
C GLY A 88 -8.59 -10.78 2.78
N VAL A 89 -9.81 -11.15 3.20
CA VAL A 89 -11.04 -10.43 2.84
C VAL A 89 -11.05 -9.01 3.39
N LYS A 90 -10.66 -8.81 4.66
CA LYS A 90 -10.55 -7.48 5.28
C LYS A 90 -9.49 -6.62 4.59
N ALA A 91 -8.35 -7.20 4.21
CA ALA A 91 -7.29 -6.53 3.48
C ALA A 91 -7.77 -6.09 2.09
N HIS A 92 -8.51 -6.95 1.38
CA HIS A 92 -9.13 -6.60 0.10
C HIS A 92 -10.11 -5.43 0.23
N HIS A 93 -11.01 -5.48 1.21
CA HIS A 93 -11.95 -4.38 1.43
C HIS A 93 -11.24 -3.06 1.80
N THR A 94 -10.19 -3.14 2.62
CA THR A 94 -9.36 -1.97 2.96
C THR A 94 -8.59 -1.44 1.75
N SER A 95 -8.11 -2.32 0.88
CA SER A 95 -7.42 -1.95 -0.36
C SER A 95 -8.34 -1.16 -1.29
N ILE A 96 -9.58 -1.60 -1.47
CA ILE A 96 -10.60 -0.85 -2.25
C ILE A 96 -10.81 0.55 -1.66
N LYS A 97 -11.04 0.65 -0.34
CA LYS A 97 -11.23 1.96 0.31
C LYS A 97 -10.02 2.88 0.16
N LEU A 98 -8.82 2.32 0.22
CA LEU A 98 -7.60 3.10 0.03
C LEU A 98 -7.46 3.57 -1.41
N ASP A 99 -7.79 2.73 -2.39
CA ASP A 99 -7.79 3.07 -3.81
C ASP A 99 -8.75 4.23 -4.11
N GLU A 100 -9.98 4.15 -3.58
CA GLU A 100 -11.00 5.20 -3.67
C GLU A 100 -10.56 6.51 -3.00
N ALA A 101 -9.99 6.44 -1.80
CA ALA A 101 -9.49 7.61 -1.09
C ALA A 101 -8.30 8.27 -1.81
N THR A 102 -7.42 7.46 -2.43
CA THR A 102 -6.31 7.96 -3.25
C THR A 102 -6.84 8.65 -4.51
N ASP A 103 -7.90 8.13 -5.15
CA ASP A 103 -8.53 8.80 -6.29
C ASP A 103 -9.16 10.14 -5.92
N ASP A 104 -9.88 10.21 -4.79
CA ASP A 104 -10.43 11.48 -4.30
C ASP A 104 -9.31 12.50 -4.04
N LEU A 105 -8.22 12.07 -3.38
CA LEU A 105 -7.07 12.93 -3.11
C LEU A 105 -6.43 13.46 -4.40
N ILE A 106 -6.18 12.59 -5.39
CA ILE A 106 -5.64 12.99 -6.70
C ILE A 106 -6.59 13.98 -7.38
N GLY A 107 -7.89 13.72 -7.33
CA GLY A 107 -8.91 14.61 -7.90
C GLY A 107 -8.92 15.99 -7.24
N ARG A 108 -8.82 16.06 -5.91
CA ARG A 108 -8.74 17.31 -5.15
C ARG A 108 -7.46 18.07 -5.45
N ILE A 109 -6.31 17.40 -5.48
CA ILE A 109 -5.03 18.01 -5.85
C ILE A 109 -5.08 18.55 -7.27
N SER A 110 -5.61 17.78 -8.23
CA SER A 110 -5.75 18.21 -9.62
C SER A 110 -6.65 19.44 -9.78
N LYS A 111 -7.64 19.64 -8.91
CA LYS A 111 -8.45 20.86 -8.88
C LYS A 111 -7.71 22.05 -8.26
N CYS A 112 -6.89 21.82 -7.23
CA CYS A 112 -6.11 22.88 -6.59
C CYS A 112 -4.93 23.39 -7.43
N LEU A 113 -4.41 22.56 -8.35
CA LEU A 113 -3.29 22.90 -9.24
C LEU A 113 -3.72 23.57 -10.56
N LYS A 114 -5.04 23.66 -10.81
CA LYS A 114 -5.62 24.39 -11.94
C LYS A 114 -5.99 25.80 -11.52
#